data_AF-A0A1M7SGF6-F1
#
_entry.id   AF-A0A1M7SGF6-F1
#
_cell.length_a   1.000
_cell.length_b   1.000
_cell.length_c   1.000
_cell.angle_alpha   90.00
_cell.angle_beta   90.00
_cell.angle_gamma   90.00
#
_symmetry.space_group_name_H-M   'P 1'
#
loop_
_entity.id
_entity.type
_entity.pdbx_description
1 polymer ?
#
loop_
_entity_poly.entity_id
_entity_poly.type
_entity_poly.pdbx_seq_one_letter_code
_entity_poly.pdbx_strand_id
1 'polypeptide(L)' 'MTNKRGGVLYIGVTADLPARILQHKQGKGSAFCRRYGLDRLLYAEPHAEIADAIAREKAMKAWKRA' A
#
# COMPACT_ATOMS: atom_id res chain seq x y z
N MET A 1 1.25 -2.88 -0.80
CA MET A 1 1.62 -3.73 -1.94
C MET A 1 3.00 -4.34 -1.73
N THR A 2 3.23 -5.54 -2.24
CA THR A 2 4.53 -6.22 -2.28
C THR A 2 4.64 -7.11 -3.53
N ASN A 3 5.80 -7.68 -3.80
CA ASN A 3 6.02 -8.67 -4.87
C ASN A 3 6.26 -10.08 -4.34
N LYS A 4 6.80 -10.23 -3.11
CA LYS A 4 7.09 -11.51 -2.47
C LYS A 4 7.02 -11.41 -0.94
N ARG A 5 6.89 -12.54 -0.26
CA ARG A 5 6.98 -12.60 1.21
C ARG A 5 8.35 -12.09 1.68
N GLY A 6 8.35 -11.24 2.71
CA GLY A 6 9.57 -10.58 3.21
C GLY A 6 10.20 -9.56 2.24
N GLY A 7 9.50 -9.20 1.16
CA GLY A 7 9.99 -8.24 0.18
C GLY A 7 9.77 -6.77 0.56
N VAL A 8 10.00 -5.90 -0.41
CA VAL A 8 9.73 -4.46 -0.29
C VAL A 8 8.24 -4.24 -0.07
N LEU A 9 7.91 -3.33 0.84
CA LEU A 9 6.54 -2.93 1.15
C LEU A 9 6.29 -1.53 0.63
N TYR A 10 5.17 -1.38 -0.07
CA TYR A 10 4.54 -0.09 -0.31
C TYR A 10 3.31 0.06 0.60
N ILE A 11 3.24 1.17 1.31
CA ILE A 11 2.16 1.53 2.24
C ILE A 11 1.47 2.78 1.66
N GLY A 12 0.14 2.75 1.62
CA GLY A 12 -0.70 3.76 0.95
C GLY A 12 -2.10 3.83 1.54
N VAL A 13 -2.77 4.98 1.36
CA VAL A 13 -4.21 5.17 1.66
C VAL A 13 -5.03 5.20 0.37
N THR A 14 -6.26 4.72 0.42
CA THR A 14 -7.21 4.75 -0.71
C THR A 14 -8.65 4.78 -0.23
N ALA A 15 -9.52 5.49 -0.94
CA ALA A 15 -10.97 5.45 -0.72
C ALA A 15 -11.63 4.24 -1.42
N ASP A 16 -10.97 3.70 -2.45
CA ASP A 16 -11.42 2.52 -3.20
C ASP A 16 -10.28 1.49 -3.25
N LEU A 17 -10.45 0.39 -2.52
CA LEU A 17 -9.44 -0.68 -2.43
C LEU A 17 -9.39 -1.53 -3.72
N PRO A 18 -10.51 -2.02 -4.28
CA PRO A 18 -10.52 -2.72 -5.57
C PRO A 18 -9.84 -1.95 -6.70
N ALA A 19 -10.18 -0.67 -6.89
CA ALA A 19 -9.59 0.16 -7.93
C ALA A 19 -8.08 0.32 -7.72
N ARG A 20 -7.63 0.53 -6.48
CA ARG A 20 -6.20 0.61 -6.14
C ARG A 20 -5.46 -0.67 -6.50
N ILE A 21 -6.00 -1.84 -6.15
CA ILE A 21 -5.39 -3.14 -6.50
C ILE A 21 -5.26 -3.25 -8.02
N LEU A 22 -6.32 -2.94 -8.77
CA LEU A 22 -6.32 -3.01 -10.22
C LEU A 22 -5.27 -2.09 -10.85
N GLN A 23 -5.18 -0.83 -10.39
CA GLN A 23 -4.17 0.12 -10.83
C GLN A 23 -2.75 -0.42 -10.62
N HIS A 24 -2.46 -1.01 -9.47
CA HIS A 24 -1.15 -1.60 -9.19
C HIS A 24 -0.86 -2.82 -10.08
N LYS A 25 -1.82 -3.73 -10.27
CA LYS A 25 -1.69 -4.88 -11.18
C LYS A 25 -1.46 -4.47 -12.64
N GLN A 26 -2.05 -3.35 -13.07
CA GLN A 26 -1.89 -2.81 -14.42
C GLN A 26 -0.64 -1.93 -14.59
N GLY A 27 0.19 -1.76 -13.56
CA GLY A 27 1.35 -0.86 -13.61
C GLY A 27 1.00 0.64 -13.65
N LYS A 28 -0.27 0.99 -13.42
CA LYS A 28 -0.78 2.38 -13.40
C LYS A 28 -0.80 2.99 -11.99
N GLY A 29 -0.43 2.21 -10.97
CA GLY A 29 -0.30 2.68 -9.59
C GLY A 29 0.96 3.53 -9.36
N SER A 30 1.39 3.62 -8.11
CA SER A 30 2.60 4.36 -7.72
C SER A 30 3.82 4.02 -8.59
N ALA A 31 4.59 5.03 -9.00
CA ALA A 31 5.84 4.84 -9.73
C ALA A 31 6.84 3.94 -8.98
N PHE A 32 6.86 4.00 -7.64
CA PHE A 32 7.65 3.09 -6.81
C PHE A 32 7.19 1.64 -6.96
N CYS A 33 5.87 1.40 -6.90
CA CYS A 33 5.33 0.06 -7.10
C CYS A 33 5.65 -0.46 -8.51
N ARG A 34 5.49 0.38 -9.54
CA ARG A 34 5.85 -0.01 -10.91
C ARG A 34 7.33 -0.37 -11.03
N ARG A 35 8.23 0.47 -10.49
CA ARG A 35 9.69 0.26 -10.53
C ARG A 35 10.12 -1.06 -9.90
N TYR A 36 9.48 -1.47 -8.80
CA TYR A 36 9.83 -2.69 -8.07
C TYR A 36 8.88 -3.87 -8.31
N GLY A 37 7.95 -3.75 -9.26
CA GLY A 37 6.96 -4.79 -9.58
C GLY A 37 6.04 -5.15 -8.40
N LEU A 38 5.65 -4.18 -7.57
CA LEU A 38 4.81 -4.40 -6.39
C LEU A 38 3.32 -4.39 -6.78
N ASP A 39 2.72 -5.56 -6.92
CA ASP A 39 1.35 -5.74 -7.42
C ASP A 39 0.44 -6.60 -6.52
N ARG A 40 0.96 -7.16 -5.42
CA ARG A 40 0.21 -8.00 -4.48
C ARG A 40 -0.24 -7.22 -3.26
N LEU A 41 -1.53 -7.28 -2.95
CA LEU A 41 -2.07 -6.81 -1.68
C LEU A 41 -1.74 -7.84 -0.58
N LEU A 42 -1.18 -7.37 0.54
CA LEU A 42 -0.85 -8.21 1.69
C LEU A 42 -1.79 -7.95 2.87
N TYR A 43 -2.14 -6.67 3.10
CA TYR A 43 -2.92 -6.23 4.24
C TYR A 43 -3.70 -4.95 3.88
N ALA A 44 -4.91 -4.83 4.41
CA ALA A 44 -5.75 -3.64 4.35
C ALA A 44 -6.50 -3.47 5.68
N GLU A 45 -6.65 -2.22 6.12
CA GLU A 45 -7.29 -1.83 7.37
C GLU A 45 -8.30 -0.71 7.04
N PRO A 46 -9.61 -0.89 7.32
CA PRO A 46 -10.60 0.15 7.10
C PRO A 46 -10.58 1.18 8.24
N HIS A 47 -10.82 2.45 7.90
CA HIS A 47 -10.98 3.54 8.85
C HIS A 47 -12.22 4.36 8.48
N ALA A 48 -12.94 4.87 9.49
CA ALA A 48 -14.13 5.70 9.27
C ALA A 48 -13.75 7.07 8.69
N GLU A 49 -12.70 7.69 9.22
CA GLU A 49 -12.23 9.00 8.79
C GLU A 49 -10.91 8.93 8.04
N ILE A 50 -10.76 9.78 7.02
CA ILE A 50 -9.53 9.85 6.21
C ILE A 50 -8.32 10.29 7.04
N ALA A 51 -8.53 11.11 8.07
CA ALA A 51 -7.48 11.57 8.98
C ALA A 51 -6.83 10.42 9.74
N ASP A 52 -7.65 9.47 10.23
CA ASP A 52 -7.17 8.28 10.95
C ASP A 52 -6.36 7.37 10.04
N ALA A 53 -6.84 7.15 8.80
CA ALA A 53 -6.11 6.36 7.81
C ALA A 53 -4.73 6.97 7.48
N ILE A 54 -4.66 8.31 7.35
CA ILE A 54 -3.39 9.02 7.10
C ILE A 54 -2.46 8.92 8.32
N ALA A 55 -2.98 9.08 9.54
CA ALA A 55 -2.19 8.94 10.76
C ALA A 55 -1.61 7.51 10.89
N ARG A 56 -2.43 6.50 10.63
CA ARG A 56 -2.03 5.09 10.60
C ARG A 56 -0.97 4.81 9.54
N GLU A 57 -1.13 5.35 8.34
CA GLU A 57 -0.17 5.23 7.24
C GLU A 57 1.21 5.78 7.65
N LYS A 58 1.25 6.97 8.26
CA LYS A 58 2.48 7.60 8.77
C LYS A 58 3.14 6.75 9.85
N ALA A 59 2.37 6.27 10.82
CA ALA A 59 2.87 5.40 11.89
C ALA A 59 3.50 4.11 11.32
N MET A 60 2.83 3.45 10.36
CA MET A 60 3.37 2.26 9.70
C MET A 60 4.64 2.52 8.88
N LYS A 61 4.74 3.67 8.22
CA LYS A 61 5.95 4.07 7.48
C LYS A 61 7.13 4.37 8.41
N ALA A 62 6.88 4.85 9.63
CA ALA A 62 7.90 5.13 10.63
C ALA A 62 8.38 3.88 11.40
N TRP A 63 7.61 2.79 11.38
CA TRP A 63 7.94 1.57 12.09
C TRP A 63 9.21 0.92 11.52
N LYS A 64 10.25 0.81 12.35
CA LYS A 64 11.45 0.01 12.07
C LYS A 64 11.11 -1.49 12.06
N ARG A 65 11.29 -2.11 10.89
CA ARG A 65 11.22 -3.57 10.75
C ARG A 65 12.48 -4.15 11.40
N ALA A 66 12.31 -5.15 12.28
CA ALA A 66 13.40 -5.87 12.93
C ALA A 66 14.12 -6.80 11.93
#